data_AF-A0A971BQE4-F1
#
_entry.id   AF-A0A971BQE4-F1
#
_cell.length_a   1.000
_cell.length_b   1.000
_cell.length_c   1.000
_cell.angle_alpha   90.00
_cell.angle_beta   90.00
_cell.angle_gamma   90.00
#
_symmetry.space_group_name_H-M   'P 1'
#
loop_
_entity.id
_entity.type
_entity.pdbx_description
1 polymer ?
#
loop_
_entity_poly.entity_id
_entity_poly.type
_entity_poly.pdbx_seq_one_letter_code
_entity_poly.pdbx_strand_id
1 'polypeptide(L)' 'MLADLNPGQREAALALVGPVRILAGPGTGKTRTITHRIAYGVRTGVYDPDRVLALTFTN' A
#
# COMPACT_ATOMS: atom_id res chain seq x y z
N MET A 1 -10.52 -1.04 7.53
CA MET A 1 -9.43 -1.12 6.53
C MET A 1 -8.63 0.17 6.43
N LEU A 2 -9.14 1.29 5.92
CA LEU A 2 -8.33 2.52 5.86
C LEU A 2 -8.40 3.39 7.13
N ALA A 3 -9.36 3.11 8.02
CA ALA A 3 -9.61 3.87 9.25
C ALA A 3 -8.38 3.96 10.16
N ASP A 4 -7.56 2.91 10.19
CA ASP A 4 -6.44 2.80 11.13
C ASP A 4 -5.12 3.39 10.57
N LEU A 5 -5.16 4.00 9.39
CA LEU A 5 -4.02 4.66 8.76
C LEU A 5 -3.99 6.14 9.11
N ASN A 6 -2.79 6.67 9.36
CA ASN A 6 -2.61 8.12 9.42
C ASN A 6 -2.84 8.75 8.02
N PRO A 7 -2.95 10.09 7.91
CA PRO A 7 -3.26 10.75 6.64
C PRO A 7 -2.31 10.40 5.49
N GLY A 8 -0.99 10.42 5.70
CA GLY A 8 -0.01 10.11 4.65
C GLY A 8 -0.01 8.63 4.23
N GLN A 9 -0.23 7.71 5.18
CA GLN A 9 -0.40 6.29 4.88
C GLN A 9 -1.69 6.05 4.08
N ARG A 10 -2.77 6.75 4.42
CA ARG A 10 -4.05 6.68 3.71
C ARG A 10 -3.91 7.21 2.28
N GLU A 11 -3.27 8.35 2.09
CA GLU A 11 -2.99 8.91 0.77
C GLU A 11 -2.22 7.91 -0.11
N ALA A 12 -1.15 7.34 0.44
CA ALA A 12 -0.37 6.31 -0.24
C ALA A 12 -1.18 5.04 -0.57
N ALA A 13 -2.14 4.66 0.29
CA ALA A 13 -3.03 3.51 0.05
C ALA A 13 -4.10 3.78 -1.03
N LEU A 14 -4.51 5.04 -1.20
CA LEU A 14 -5.53 5.45 -2.18
C LEU A 14 -4.94 5.75 -3.58
N ALA A 15 -3.64 6.04 -3.68
CA ALA A 15 -2.99 6.39 -4.93
C ALA A 15 -2.76 5.17 -5.85
N LEU A 16 -3.82 4.55 -6.38
CA LEU A 16 -3.75 3.21 -7.00
C LEU A 16 -3.22 3.17 -8.45
N VAL A 17 -3.33 4.27 -9.19
CA VAL A 17 -3.01 4.33 -10.63
C VAL A 17 -1.69 5.06 -10.84
N GLY A 18 -0.83 4.49 -11.68
CA GLY A 18 0.47 5.06 -12.04
C GLY A 18 1.57 4.82 -11.00
N PRO A 19 2.82 5.24 -11.31
CA PRO A 19 3.96 5.07 -10.42
C PRO A 19 3.83 5.94 -9.16
N VAL A 20 4.17 5.37 -7.99
CA VAL A 20 4.18 6.10 -6.70
C VAL A 20 5.47 5.82 -5.93
N ARG A 21 6.06 6.87 -5.36
CA ARG A 21 7.21 6.80 -4.46
C ARG A 21 6.79 7.21 -3.04
N ILE A 22 6.97 6.32 -2.07
CA ILE A 22 6.68 6.60 -0.65
C ILE A 22 8.01 6.79 0.08
N LEU A 23 8.26 7.99 0.58
CA LEU A 23 9.41 8.31 1.42
C LEU A 23 9.05 8.10 2.89
N ALA A 24 9.76 7.21 3.57
CA ALA A 24 9.39 6.78 4.92
C ALA A 24 10.62 6.42 5.76
N GLY A 25 10.71 7.02 6.96
CA GLY A 25 11.76 6.71 7.93
C GLY A 25 11.61 5.32 8.59
N PRO A 26 12.55 4.92 9.46
CA PRO A 26 12.42 3.75 10.32
C PRO A 26 11.15 3.84 11.19
N GLY A 27 10.49 2.70 11.46
CA GLY A 27 9.34 2.63 12.37
C GLY A 27 8.01 3.27 11.91
N THR A 28 7.96 3.93 10.74
CA THR A 28 6.78 4.69 10.29
C THR A 28 5.65 3.86 9.65
N GLY A 29 5.72 2.52 9.76
CA GLY A 29 4.66 1.64 9.25
C GLY A 29 4.68 1.37 7.73
N LYS A 30 5.85 1.36 7.09
CA LYS A 30 6.02 1.07 5.65
C LYS A 30 5.25 -0.16 5.17
N THR A 31 5.45 -1.30 5.84
CA THR A 31 4.79 -2.57 5.52
C THR A 31 3.28 -2.47 5.65
N ARG A 32 2.79 -1.80 6.70
CA ARG A 32 1.36 -1.52 6.91
C ARG A 32 0.78 -0.74 5.74
N THR A 33 1.45 0.34 5.32
CA THR A 33 1.02 1.16 4.18
C THR A 33 0.90 0.36 2.89
N ILE A 34 1.94 -0.41 2.53
CA ILE A 34 1.97 -1.21 1.29
C ILE A 34 0.89 -2.31 1.32
N THR A 35 0.72 -2.99 2.45
CA THR A 35 -0.29 -4.05 2.59
C THR A 35 -1.70 -3.49 2.44
N HIS A 36 -1.98 -2.33 3.06
CA HIS A 36 -3.28 -1.67 2.91
C HIS A 36 -3.52 -1.17 1.48
N ARG A 37 -2.49 -0.66 0.79
CA ARG A 37 -2.58 -0.23 -0.61
C ARG A 37 -2.97 -1.40 -1.52
N ILE A 38 -2.24 -2.53 -1.41
CA ILE A 38 -2.51 -3.73 -2.22
C ILE A 38 -3.93 -4.21 -1.96
N ALA A 39 -4.28 -4.44 -0.70
CA ALA A 39 -5.57 -4.99 -0.36
C ALA A 39 -6.72 -4.01 -0.71
N TYR A 40 -6.49 -2.69 -0.65
CA TYR A 40 -7.50 -1.71 -1.08
C TYR A 40 -7.69 -1.77 -2.60
N GLY A 41 -6.60 -1.79 -3.38
CA GLY A 41 -6.67 -1.90 -4.83
C GLY A 41 -7.34 -3.20 -5.31
N VAL A 42 -7.12 -4.32 -4.63
CA VAL A 42 -7.84 -5.57 -4.90
C VAL A 42 -9.33 -5.43 -4.57
N ARG A 43 -9.67 -4.90 -3.39
CA ARG A 43 -11.08 -4.73 -2.97
C ARG A 43 -11.88 -3.77 -3.85
N THR A 44 -11.23 -2.78 -4.47
CA THR A 44 -11.88 -1.85 -5.40
C THR A 44 -11.89 -2.34 -6.85
N GLY A 45 -11.28 -3.51 -7.13
CA GLY A 45 -11.18 -4.06 -8.48
C GLY A 45 -10.17 -3.35 -9.38
N VAL A 46 -9.36 -2.44 -8.84
CA VAL A 46 -8.29 -1.75 -9.58
C VAL A 46 -7.10 -2.68 -9.80
N TYR A 47 -6.83 -3.57 -8.84
CA TYR A 47 -5.82 -4.61 -8.94
C TYR A 47 -6.47 -5.98 -9.08
N ASP A 48 -6.04 -6.75 -10.07
CA ASP A 48 -6.28 -8.18 -10.14
C ASP A 48 -5.33 -8.87 -9.12
N PRO A 49 -5.84 -9.61 -8.11
CA PRO A 49 -5.01 -10.22 -7.08
C PRO A 49 -3.93 -11.15 -7.65
N ASP A 50 -4.19 -11.80 -8.79
CA ASP A 50 -3.22 -12.70 -9.44
C ASP A 50 -2.14 -11.95 -10.22
N ARG A 51 -2.25 -10.62 -10.31
CA ARG A 51 -1.31 -9.74 -11.01
C ARG A 51 -0.59 -8.75 -10.08
N VAL A 52 -0.58 -9.01 -8.78
CA VAL A 52 0.16 -8.22 -7.79
C VAL A 52 1.44 -8.93 -7.36
N LEU A 53 2.59 -8.24 -7.45
CA LEU A 53 3.86 -8.68 -6.89
C LEU A 53 4.28 -7.74 -5.74
N ALA A 54 4.55 -8.31 -4.57
CA ALA A 54 5.19 -7.61 -3.46
C ALA A 54 6.56 -8.24 -3.20
N LEU A 55 7.63 -7.44 -3.27
CA LEU A 55 9.00 -7.88 -3.08
C LEU A 55 9.61 -7.23 -1.85
N THR A 56 10.22 -8.04 -0.98
CA THR A 56 10.96 -7.62 0.21
C THR A 56 12.36 -8.22 0.20
N PHE A 57 13.28 -7.69 1.03
CA PHE A 57 14.64 -8.22 1.17
C PHE A 57 14.72 -9.48 2.04
N THR A 58 13.82 -9.60 3.01
CA THR A 58 13.81 -10.68 4.00
C THR A 58 12.40 -11.28 4.09
N ASN A 59 12.33 -12.54 4.54
CA ASN A 59 11.09 -13.21 4.94
C ASN A 59 10.63 -12.76 6.33
#